data_AF-A0A1A8BI53-F1
#
_entry.id   AF-A0A1A8BI53-F1
#
_cell.length_a   1.000
_cell.length_b   1.000
_cell.length_c   1.000
_cell.angle_alpha   90.00
_cell.angle_beta   90.00
_cell.angle_gamma   90.00
#
_symmetry.space_group_name_H-M   'P 1'
#
loop_
_entity.id
_entity.type
_entity.pdbx_description
1 polymer ?
#
loop_
_entity_poly.entity_id
_entity_poly.type
_entity_poly.pdbx_seq_one_letter_code
_entity_poly.pdbx_strand_id
1 'polypeptide(L)'
;MDLKNSLTNQPDKITTGNLTVKLVESSPAPSGVELVSSYQTNRAGDPMDLVALAQQVQKGDDYIKANACNKLVVIADQIRYLQEQARKVLADAKRDADLHHAACNIVKKPGN
;
A
#
# COMPACT_ATOMS: atom_id res chain seq x y z
N MET A 1 20.53 -23.08 -20.16
CA MET A 1 19.32 -22.24 -20.35
C MET A 1 19.21 -21.41 -19.09
N ASP A 2 19.95 -20.31 -19.07
CA ASP A 2 20.21 -19.51 -17.88
C ASP A 2 19.32 -18.27 -17.94
N LEU A 3 18.18 -18.32 -17.26
CA LEU A 3 17.40 -17.12 -16.98
C LEU A 3 17.80 -16.58 -15.60
N LYS A 4 18.84 -15.76 -15.56
CA LYS A 4 19.10 -14.90 -14.40
C LYS A 4 18.18 -13.68 -14.50
N ASN A 5 17.00 -13.78 -13.90
CA ASN A 5 16.16 -12.62 -13.63
C ASN A 5 15.74 -12.64 -12.15
N SER A 6 16.36 -11.77 -11.36
CA SER A 6 15.79 -11.31 -10.10
C SER A 6 16.36 -9.93 -9.80
N LEU A 7 15.71 -8.93 -10.40
CA LEU A 7 15.72 -7.57 -9.91
C LEU A 7 15.02 -7.57 -8.55
N THR A 8 15.78 -7.78 -7.48
CA THR A 8 15.33 -7.47 -6.12
C THR A 8 15.43 -5.97 -5.90
N ASN A 9 14.50 -5.20 -6.46
CA ASN A 9 14.22 -3.84 -5.98
C ASN A 9 13.33 -3.97 -4.75
N GLN A 10 13.95 -4.29 -3.63
CA GLN A 10 13.31 -4.24 -2.33
C GLN A 10 13.39 -2.78 -1.86
N PRO A 11 12.27 -2.13 -1.48
CA PRO A 11 12.34 -0.80 -0.90
C PRO A 11 13.01 -0.93 0.47
N ASP A 12 14.27 -0.55 0.56
CA ASP A 12 15.02 -0.56 1.80
C ASP A 12 14.30 0.31 2.84
N LYS A 13 13.97 -0.34 3.96
CA LYS A 13 13.42 0.30 5.15
C LYS A 13 14.33 1.46 5.55
N ILE A 14 13.77 2.66 5.54
CA ILE A 14 14.35 3.85 6.18
C ILE A 14 14.54 3.56 7.67
N THR A 15 15.74 3.11 8.01
CA THR A 15 16.23 2.94 9.37
C THR A 15 17.15 4.11 9.63
N THR A 16 16.73 5.01 10.52
CA THR A 16 17.50 6.18 10.99
C THR A 16 18.74 5.72 11.76
N GLY A 17 19.80 5.40 11.04
CA GLY A 17 21.16 5.22 11.53
C GLY A 17 22.10 5.76 10.45
N ASN A 18 23.06 6.60 10.82
CA ASN A 18 23.98 7.33 9.94
C ASN A 18 24.18 6.68 8.56
N LEU A 19 23.45 7.17 7.55
CA LEU A 19 23.72 6.88 6.15
C LEU A 19 25.05 7.55 5.80
N THR A 20 26.14 6.78 5.84
CA THR A 20 27.43 7.20 5.29
C THR A 20 27.25 7.32 3.78
N VAL A 21 26.88 8.51 3.32
CA VAL A 21 26.64 8.79 1.90
C VAL A 21 27.96 8.60 1.16
N LYS A 22 28.00 7.62 0.25
CA LYS A 22 29.14 7.41 -0.64
C LYS A 22 29.14 8.51 -1.70
N LEU A 23 29.82 9.61 -1.40
CA LEU A 23 30.01 10.72 -2.33
C LEU A 23 30.81 10.25 -3.54
N VAL A 24 30.32 10.59 -4.74
CA VAL A 24 31.04 10.41 -6.00
C VAL A 24 31.95 11.61 -6.21
N GLU A 25 33.20 11.36 -6.57
CA GLU A 25 34.19 12.40 -6.89
C GLU A 25 33.73 13.25 -8.10
N SER A 26 33.89 14.57 -7.99
CA SER A 26 33.59 15.48 -9.09
C SER A 26 34.63 15.32 -10.21
N SER A 27 34.18 14.99 -11.43
CA SER A 27 35.03 14.87 -12.61
C SER A 27 34.77 16.03 -13.58
N PRO A 28 35.81 16.74 -14.08
CA PRO A 28 35.66 17.76 -15.12
C PRO A 28 35.38 17.16 -16.51
N ALA A 29 35.56 15.85 -16.68
CA ALA A 29 35.28 15.13 -17.92
C ALA A 29 34.49 13.83 -17.65
N PRO A 30 33.21 13.91 -17.23
CA PRO A 30 32.38 12.74 -17.05
C PRO A 30 32.22 12.03 -18.40
N SER A 31 32.35 10.70 -18.39
CA SER A 31 32.29 9.86 -19.60
C SER A 31 33.31 10.22 -20.69
N GLY A 32 34.41 10.91 -20.34
CA GLY A 32 35.50 11.26 -21.27
C GLY A 32 35.26 12.52 -22.11
N VAL A 33 34.18 13.26 -21.86
CA VAL A 33 33.87 14.52 -22.57
C VAL A 33 34.02 15.69 -21.59
N GLU A 34 34.80 16.70 -21.98
CA GLU A 34 35.09 17.86 -21.14
C GLU A 34 33.85 18.75 -20.94
N LEU A 35 33.57 19.11 -19.69
CA LEU A 35 32.49 20.01 -19.34
C LEU A 35 32.85 21.45 -19.73
N VAL A 36 31.93 22.13 -20.40
CA VAL A 36 32.07 23.55 -20.78
C VAL A 36 32.37 24.45 -19.55
N SER A 37 31.81 24.11 -18.39
CA SER A 37 32.15 24.74 -17.12
C SER A 37 31.85 23.79 -15.96
N SER A 38 32.89 23.18 -15.39
CA SER A 38 32.79 22.33 -14.20
C SER A 38 32.19 23.08 -13.00
N TYR A 39 32.43 24.38 -12.89
CA TYR A 39 31.88 25.21 -11.81
C TYR A 39 30.35 25.31 -11.88
N GLN A 40 29.78 25.56 -13.07
CA GLN A 40 28.33 25.68 -13.23
C GLN A 40 27.62 24.32 -13.17
N THR A 41 28.27 23.23 -13.55
CA THR A 41 27.66 21.88 -13.50
C THR A 41 27.66 21.29 -12.10
N ASN A 42 28.68 21.57 -11.28
CA ASN A 42 28.78 21.03 -9.92
C ASN A 42 28.07 21.87 -8.85
N ARG A 43 27.58 23.08 -9.21
CA ARG A 43 26.80 23.91 -8.28
C ARG A 43 25.31 23.62 -8.49
N ALA A 44 24.57 23.39 -7.40
CA ALA A 44 23.13 23.50 -7.43
C ALA A 44 22.77 24.92 -7.92
N GLY A 45 21.82 25.04 -8.84
CA GLY A 45 21.46 26.29 -9.53
C GLY A 45 21.05 27.44 -8.61
N ASP A 46 19.76 27.76 -8.54
CA ASP A 46 19.25 28.67 -7.51
C ASP A 46 19.24 27.91 -6.17
N PRO A 47 19.81 28.44 -5.08
CA PRO A 47 19.66 27.85 -3.74
C PRO A 47 18.21 27.50 -3.37
N MET A 48 17.22 28.18 -3.96
CA MET A 48 15.81 27.92 -3.74
C MET A 48 15.30 26.62 -4.40
N ASP A 49 16.01 26.06 -5.38
CA ASP A 49 15.65 24.80 -6.06
C ASP A 49 15.67 23.61 -5.08
N LEU A 50 16.60 23.61 -4.12
CA LEU A 50 16.67 22.59 -3.06
C LEU A 50 15.44 22.65 -2.15
N VAL A 51 14.98 23.86 -1.82
CA VAL A 51 13.78 24.07 -1.01
C VAL A 51 12.53 23.66 -1.78
N ALA A 52 12.45 24.03 -3.06
CA ALA A 52 11.36 23.64 -3.95
C ALA A 52 11.27 22.11 -4.11
N LEU A 53 12.41 21.44 -4.26
CA LEU A 53 12.49 19.98 -4.29
C LEU A 53 12.00 19.37 -2.98
N ALA A 54 12.47 19.87 -1.83
CA ALA A 54 12.03 19.38 -0.52
C ALA A 54 10.51 19.52 -0.32
N GLN A 55 9.93 20.65 -0.75
CA GLN A 55 8.47 20.84 -0.72
C GLN A 55 7.74 19.85 -1.63
N GLN A 56 8.30 19.54 -2.80
CA GLN A 56 7.69 18.58 -3.72
C GLN A 56 7.75 17.15 -3.19
N VAL A 57 8.86 16.76 -2.55
CA VAL A 57 9.00 15.47 -1.86
C VAL A 57 7.95 15.35 -0.75
N GLN A 58 7.83 16.37 0.10
CA GLN A 58 6.83 16.40 1.18
C GLN A 58 5.40 16.26 0.65
N LYS A 59 5.05 16.97 -0.43
CA LYS A 59 3.75 16.83 -1.10
C LYS A 59 3.55 15.41 -1.65
N GLY A 60 4.59 14.81 -2.22
CA GLY A 60 4.56 13.43 -2.70
C GLY A 60 4.22 12.45 -1.58
N ASP A 61 4.83 12.61 -0.40
CA ASP A 61 4.55 11.77 0.77
C ASP A 61 3.10 11.93 1.25
N ASP A 62 2.59 13.16 1.27
CA ASP A 62 1.20 13.44 1.61
C ASP A 62 0.23 12.78 0.63
N TYR A 63 0.52 12.79 -0.67
CA TYR A 63 -0.28 12.10 -1.68
C TYR A 63 -0.24 10.58 -1.52
N ILE A 64 0.92 10.00 -1.23
CA ILE A 64 1.05 8.56 -0.99
C ILE A 64 0.20 8.16 0.21
N LYS A 65 0.31 8.92 1.30
CA LYS A 65 -0.47 8.68 2.52
C LYS A 65 -1.98 8.78 2.25
N ALA A 66 -2.43 9.84 1.58
CA ALA A 66 -3.84 10.01 1.24
C ALA A 66 -4.36 8.90 0.33
N ASN A 67 -3.57 8.50 -0.69
CA ASN A 67 -3.95 7.42 -1.60
C ASN A 67 -4.08 6.08 -0.88
N ALA A 68 -3.12 5.76 -0.01
CA ALA A 68 -3.15 4.55 0.81
C ALA A 68 -4.37 4.55 1.75
N CYS A 69 -4.61 5.64 2.47
CA CYS A 69 -5.78 5.78 3.34
C CYS A 69 -7.10 5.56 2.58
N ASN A 70 -7.27 6.19 1.42
CA ASN A 70 -8.49 6.03 0.61
C ASN A 70 -8.71 4.57 0.18
N LYS A 71 -7.65 3.88 -0.25
CA LYS A 71 -7.73 2.45 -0.62
C LYS A 71 -8.05 1.57 0.58
N LEU A 72 -7.45 1.85 1.74
CA LEU A 72 -7.70 1.10 2.97
C LEU A 72 -9.13 1.28 3.48
N VAL A 73 -9.73 2.45 3.32
CA VAL A 73 -11.15 2.69 3.66
C VAL A 73 -12.06 1.77 2.83
N VAL A 74 -11.85 1.71 1.50
CA VAL A 74 -12.63 0.83 0.61
C VAL A 74 -12.51 -0.64 1.04
N ILE A 75 -11.30 -1.10 1.37
CA ILE A 75 -11.07 -2.47 1.83
C ILE A 75 -11.80 -2.72 3.17
N ALA A 76 -11.71 -1.79 4.11
CA ALA A 76 -12.38 -1.91 5.40
C ALA A 76 -13.91 -2.05 5.24
N ASP A 77 -14.50 -1.29 4.32
CA ASP A 77 -15.95 -1.35 4.06
C ASP A 77 -16.35 -2.66 3.39
N GLN A 78 -15.53 -3.18 2.46
CA GLN A 78 -15.73 -4.51 1.87
C GLN A 78 -15.68 -5.62 2.94
N ILE A 79 -14.70 -5.56 3.87
CA ILE A 79 -14.59 -6.53 4.96
C ILE A 79 -15.84 -6.49 5.85
N ARG A 80 -16.30 -5.29 6.24
CA ARG A 80 -17.53 -5.13 7.03
C ARG A 80 -18.75 -5.70 6.32
N TYR A 81 -18.87 -5.44 5.02
CA TYR A 81 -19.95 -5.98 4.22
C TYR A 81 -19.93 -7.51 4.22
N LEU A 82 -18.77 -8.14 3.98
CA LEU A 82 -18.62 -9.58 3.99
C LEU A 82 -18.91 -10.19 5.37
N GLN A 83 -18.50 -9.52 6.45
CA GLN A 83 -18.81 -9.96 7.82
C GLN A 83 -20.32 -9.98 8.09
N GLU A 84 -21.07 -8.96 7.67
CA GLU A 84 -22.52 -8.94 7.86
C GLU A 84 -23.22 -10.00 6.99
N GLN A 85 -22.75 -10.22 5.76
CA GLN A 85 -23.25 -11.32 4.92
C GLN A 85 -23.02 -12.68 5.60
N ALA A 86 -21.81 -12.92 6.11
CA ALA A 86 -21.50 -14.15 6.85
C ALA A 86 -22.41 -14.31 8.07
N ARG A 87 -22.66 -13.23 8.82
CA ARG A 87 -23.56 -13.24 9.99
C ARG A 87 -24.99 -13.64 9.60
N LYS A 88 -25.51 -13.12 8.50
CA LYS A 88 -26.84 -13.47 7.98
C LYS A 88 -26.92 -14.95 7.60
N VAL A 89 -25.96 -15.43 6.81
CA VAL A 89 -25.90 -16.84 6.39
C VAL A 89 -25.87 -17.79 7.59
N LEU A 90 -25.07 -17.48 8.62
CA LEU A 90 -25.01 -18.30 9.83
C LEU A 90 -26.32 -18.27 10.63
N ALA A 91 -26.97 -17.10 10.73
CA ALA A 91 -28.25 -16.99 11.41
C ALA A 91 -29.36 -17.78 10.67
N ASP A 92 -29.33 -17.75 9.34
CA ASP A 92 -30.28 -18.48 8.51
C ASP A 92 -30.07 -19.98 8.61
N ALA A 93 -28.84 -20.45 8.45
CA ALA A 93 -28.50 -21.87 8.62
C ALA A 93 -28.88 -22.39 10.01
N LYS A 94 -28.69 -21.58 11.06
CA LYS A 94 -29.12 -21.94 12.42
C LYS A 94 -30.63 -22.09 12.51
N ARG A 95 -31.39 -21.13 11.98
CA ARG A 95 -32.85 -21.18 12.01
C ARG A 95 -33.39 -22.38 11.25
N ASP A 96 -32.80 -22.67 10.10
CA ASP A 96 -33.18 -23.82 9.28
C ASP A 96 -32.89 -25.11 10.03
N ALA A 97 -31.72 -25.22 10.68
CA ALA A 97 -31.39 -26.37 11.53
C ALA A 97 -32.36 -26.52 12.72
N ASP A 98 -32.70 -25.42 13.39
CA ASP A 98 -33.63 -25.42 14.52
C ASP A 98 -35.05 -25.85 14.07
N LEU A 99 -35.51 -25.38 12.91
CA LEU A 99 -36.80 -25.78 12.31
C LEU A 99 -36.79 -27.25 11.87
N HIS A 100 -35.71 -27.72 11.25
CA HIS A 100 -35.56 -29.11 10.85
C HIS A 100 -35.56 -30.08 12.05
N HIS A 101 -35.07 -29.63 13.21
CA HIS A 101 -35.04 -30.42 14.43
C HIS A 101 -36.29 -30.26 15.31
N ALA A 102 -37.20 -29.34 14.97
CA ALA A 102 -38.40 -29.11 15.75
C ALA A 102 -39.32 -30.34 15.77
N ALA A 103 -39.75 -30.77 16.96
CA ALA A 103 -40.67 -31.89 17.11
C ALA A 103 -42.05 -31.55 16.53
N CYS A 104 -42.56 -32.41 15.64
CA CYS A 104 -43.89 -32.26 15.06
C CYS A 104 -44.96 -32.76 16.04
N ASN A 105 -45.54 -31.84 16.83
CA ASN A 105 -46.60 -32.15 17.80
C ASN A 105 -48.02 -31.98 17.21
N ILE A 106 -48.26 -32.54 16.02
CA ILE A 106 -49.60 -32.50 15.41
C ILE A 106 -50.51 -33.50 16.14
N VAL A 107 -51.47 -32.98 16.91
CA VAL A 107 -52.53 -33.77 17.51
C VAL A 107 -53.72 -33.80 16.56
N LYS A 108 -54.04 -34.98 15.99
CA LYS A 108 -55.30 -35.18 15.26
C LYS A 108 -56.46 -35.14 16.25
N LYS A 109 -57.37 -34.16 16.09
CA LYS A 109 -58.67 -34.15 16.76
C LYS A 109 -59.74 -34.66 15.80
N PRO A 110 -60.42 -35.78 16.08
CA PRO A 110 -61.57 -36.20 15.29
C PRO A 110 -62.70 -35.17 15.45
N GLY A 111 -63.36 -34.81 14.34
CA GLY A 111 -64.56 -33.99 14.36
C GLY A 111 -65.77 -34.79 14.87
N ASN A 112 -66.69 -34.12 15.56
CA ASN A 112 -67.98 -34.70 15.97
C ASN A 112 -68.84 -35.08 14.76
#